data_AF-A0A536R3P3-F1
#
_entry.id   AF-A0A536R3P3-F1
#
_cell.length_a   1.000
_cell.length_b   1.000
_cell.length_c   1.000
_cell.angle_alpha   90.00
_cell.angle_beta   90.00
_cell.angle_gamma   90.00
#
_symmetry.space_group_name_H-M   'P 1'
#
loop_
_entity.id
_entity.type
_entity.pdbx_description
1 polymer ?
#
loop_
_entity_poly.entity_id
_entity_poly.type
_entity_poly.pdbx_seq_one_letter_code
_entity_poly.pdbx_strand_id
1 'polypeptide(L)'
;MIIGKLVSLFGQRLLATIVALWVVAIPGSAVVVAALPDSTWVALGPLPNQPRSALFALATDPFNSQLVIAGDARGALFRSTNGGATWTPVHSGRSSISTIAFSLSAQGVVLAGTRGSGALLSRDSGATWTTPRGIDGRTVHAFAFALTLVAAGTDHGVYVSADGLSWAQSGLANRNINAIAVEAIHAPVRLIAGGDSPSSGSSLPLYESFDGGAIWKQIKPAISGTIAVRLTSGPLPPTGNVRPLLLGTNTGLFQSRDNGATFTPLSGGGLLPTTDYTQTDFITVHYDRFYVASDGGGSGSGGLWRTNNSGLTFTTLRPPDASITALAVSNDEKPILYVATFRPSSHTAALWAYHDTGGAPQGPRGTASPVASGARATPLGNRSLVDALLASPQLPYIGLGLGALAVIFTAIAAHLRGRYR
;
A
#
# COMPACT_ATOMS: atom_id res chain seq x y z
N MET A 1 29.85 -71.96 -17.98
CA MET A 1 30.27 -70.70 -17.34
C MET A 1 29.32 -69.56 -17.75
N ILE A 2 28.04 -69.62 -17.34
CA ILE A 2 27.03 -68.56 -17.58
C ILE A 2 26.03 -68.56 -16.40
N ILE A 3 26.52 -68.40 -15.16
CA ILE A 3 25.67 -68.18 -13.96
C ILE A 3 26.21 -66.98 -13.14
N GLY A 4 26.93 -66.06 -13.80
CA GLY A 4 27.64 -64.96 -13.13
C GLY A 4 27.15 -63.54 -13.45
N LYS A 5 26.16 -63.35 -14.32
CA LYS A 5 25.80 -62.00 -14.83
C LYS A 5 24.33 -61.58 -14.69
N LEU A 6 23.46 -62.40 -14.12
CA LEU A 6 22.04 -62.04 -13.93
C LEU A 6 21.70 -61.53 -12.52
N VAL A 7 22.63 -61.60 -11.56
CA VAL A 7 22.40 -61.16 -10.17
C VAL A 7 22.72 -59.67 -9.95
N SER A 8 23.43 -58.99 -10.86
CA SER A 8 23.87 -57.60 -10.62
C SER A 8 22.86 -56.52 -11.00
N LEU A 9 21.92 -56.79 -11.92
CA LEU A 9 20.98 -55.77 -12.41
C LEU A 9 19.75 -55.58 -11.50
N PHE A 10 19.32 -56.63 -10.79
CA PHE A 10 18.20 -56.54 -9.85
C PHE A 10 18.60 -55.85 -8.54
N GLY A 11 19.79 -56.14 -8.01
CA GLY A 11 20.31 -55.51 -6.80
C GLY A 11 20.63 -54.02 -6.98
N GLN A 12 21.15 -53.62 -8.15
CA GLN A 12 21.44 -52.21 -8.47
C GLN A 12 20.17 -51.38 -8.70
N ARG A 13 19.11 -51.97 -9.27
CA ARG A 13 17.81 -51.30 -9.42
C ARG A 13 17.08 -51.17 -8.08
N LEU A 14 17.14 -52.19 -7.23
CA LEU A 14 16.53 -52.14 -5.89
C LEU A 14 17.22 -51.11 -4.98
N LEU A 15 18.57 -51.02 -5.02
CA LEU A 15 19.31 -49.97 -4.30
C LEU A 15 19.00 -48.57 -4.84
N ALA A 16 18.88 -48.39 -6.16
CA ALA A 16 18.53 -47.10 -6.76
C ALA A 16 17.11 -46.66 -6.38
N THR A 17 16.15 -47.59 -6.28
CA THR A 17 14.78 -47.28 -5.84
C THR A 17 14.70 -46.99 -4.34
N ILE A 18 15.50 -47.66 -3.51
CA ILE A 18 15.55 -47.40 -2.05
C ILE A 18 16.25 -46.06 -1.77
N VAL A 19 17.32 -45.70 -2.50
CA VAL A 19 17.97 -44.38 -2.41
C VAL A 19 17.04 -43.27 -2.94
N ALA A 20 16.28 -43.52 -4.01
CA ALA A 20 15.27 -42.57 -4.50
C ALA A 20 14.09 -42.39 -3.52
N LEU A 21 13.72 -43.42 -2.75
CA LEU A 21 12.71 -43.32 -1.69
C LEU A 21 13.24 -42.65 -0.41
N TRP A 22 14.56 -42.70 -0.14
CA TRP A 22 15.19 -42.00 0.97
C TRP A 22 15.49 -40.52 0.68
N VAL A 23 15.65 -40.13 -0.59
CA VAL A 23 15.82 -38.71 -0.99
C VAL A 23 14.49 -37.93 -1.03
N VAL A 24 13.34 -38.62 -0.96
CA VAL A 24 11.99 -37.97 -1.00
C VAL A 24 11.34 -37.81 0.39
N ALA A 25 12.00 -38.24 1.47
CA ALA A 25 11.48 -38.05 2.82
C ALA A 25 12.52 -37.34 3.71
N ILE A 26 12.87 -36.10 3.36
CA ILE A 26 13.14 -35.14 4.43
C ILE A 26 11.78 -34.95 5.09
N PRO A 27 11.58 -35.31 6.38
CA PRO A 27 10.43 -34.80 7.09
C PRO A 27 10.65 -33.29 7.13
N GLY A 28 10.04 -32.59 6.17
CA GLY A 28 9.83 -31.17 6.32
C GLY A 28 9.07 -31.08 7.62
N SER A 29 9.72 -30.59 8.68
CA SER A 29 9.05 -30.26 9.91
C SER A 29 7.91 -29.36 9.48
N ALA A 30 6.70 -29.93 9.42
CA ALA A 30 5.50 -29.14 9.26
C ALA A 30 5.45 -28.34 10.55
N VAL A 31 6.04 -27.15 10.51
CA VAL A 31 5.82 -26.14 11.53
C VAL A 31 4.33 -25.93 11.47
N VAL A 32 3.61 -26.51 12.43
CA VAL A 32 2.22 -26.18 12.66
C VAL A 32 2.26 -24.70 13.01
N VAL A 33 2.02 -23.86 12.03
CA VAL A 33 1.84 -22.42 12.23
C VAL A 33 0.65 -22.35 13.17
N ALA A 34 0.88 -21.93 14.40
CA ALA A 34 -0.21 -21.69 15.34
C ALA A 34 -1.16 -20.71 14.64
N ALA A 35 -2.40 -21.13 14.42
CA ALA A 35 -3.40 -20.29 13.79
C ALA A 35 -3.49 -18.97 14.56
N LEU A 36 -3.52 -17.85 13.84
CA LEU A 36 -3.62 -16.55 14.48
C LEU A 36 -4.90 -16.51 15.33
N PRO A 37 -4.81 -16.08 16.60
CA PRO A 37 -5.97 -15.93 17.44
C PRO A 37 -6.96 -14.95 16.82
N ASP A 38 -8.24 -15.30 16.93
CA ASP A 38 -9.35 -14.53 16.39
C ASP A 38 -9.32 -13.07 16.87
N SER A 39 -9.42 -12.16 15.92
CA SER A 39 -9.53 -10.71 16.16
C SER A 39 -8.46 -10.18 17.13
N THR A 40 -7.25 -10.75 17.09
CA THR A 40 -6.16 -10.44 18.02
C THR A 40 -4.90 -10.02 17.27
N TRP A 41 -4.31 -8.90 17.68
CA TRP A 41 -3.02 -8.44 17.15
C TRP A 41 -1.86 -9.29 17.65
N VAL A 42 -1.08 -9.80 16.70
CA VAL A 42 0.12 -10.60 16.97
C VAL A 42 1.32 -9.95 16.29
N ALA A 43 2.41 -9.79 17.04
CA ALA A 43 3.67 -9.32 16.47
C ALA A 43 4.27 -10.40 15.56
N LEU A 44 4.73 -10.00 14.38
CA LEU A 44 5.39 -10.90 13.44
C LEU A 44 6.87 -11.09 13.79
N GLY A 45 7.48 -12.12 13.20
CA GLY A 45 8.90 -12.38 13.34
C GLY A 45 9.73 -11.18 12.89
N PRO A 46 10.88 -10.90 13.54
CA PRO A 46 11.72 -9.78 13.18
C PRO A 46 12.30 -9.97 11.77
N LEU A 47 12.43 -8.87 11.04
CA LEU A 47 13.14 -8.90 9.77
C LEU A 47 14.65 -9.06 10.02
N PRO A 48 15.34 -9.93 9.26
CA PRO A 48 16.78 -10.10 9.40
C PRO A 48 17.54 -8.82 9.03
N ASN A 49 18.59 -8.49 9.81
CA ASN A 49 19.50 -7.35 9.56
C ASN A 49 18.81 -5.97 9.51
N GLN A 50 17.75 -5.78 10.32
CA GLN A 50 16.88 -4.59 10.29
C GLN A 50 16.74 -3.91 11.66
N PRO A 51 17.73 -3.15 12.18
CA PRO A 51 17.42 -2.20 13.22
C PRO A 51 16.96 -0.89 12.56
N ARG A 52 15.65 -0.62 12.57
CA ARG A 52 15.01 0.71 12.45
C ARG A 52 14.67 1.26 11.05
N SER A 53 14.57 0.47 9.98
CA SER A 53 14.02 0.98 8.71
C SER A 53 12.50 0.90 8.69
N ALA A 54 11.84 1.97 8.24
CA ALA A 54 10.42 1.94 7.93
C ALA A 54 10.13 0.96 6.77
N LEU A 55 8.97 0.32 6.83
CA LEU A 55 8.42 -0.50 5.75
C LEU A 55 7.28 0.28 5.11
N PHE A 56 7.38 0.51 3.81
CA PHE A 56 6.40 1.31 3.05
C PHE A 56 5.53 0.47 2.14
N ALA A 57 5.87 -0.81 1.96
CA ALA A 57 5.10 -1.72 1.14
C ALA A 57 4.97 -3.10 1.79
N LEU A 58 3.74 -3.60 1.80
CA LEU A 58 3.38 -4.97 2.13
C LEU A 58 2.44 -5.48 1.04
N ALA A 59 2.56 -6.75 0.70
CA ALA A 59 1.58 -7.45 -0.13
C ALA A 59 1.53 -8.93 0.25
N THR A 60 0.36 -9.55 0.14
CA THR A 60 0.18 -10.99 0.33
C THR A 60 -0.30 -11.64 -0.96
N ASP A 61 0.11 -12.89 -1.19
CA ASP A 61 -0.25 -13.62 -2.40
C ASP A 61 -1.76 -13.93 -2.37
N PRO A 62 -2.54 -13.52 -3.40
CA PRO A 62 -3.98 -13.77 -3.45
C PRO A 62 -4.32 -15.28 -3.52
N PHE A 63 -3.35 -16.13 -3.85
CA PHE A 63 -3.49 -17.59 -3.90
C PHE A 63 -2.89 -18.29 -2.67
N ASN A 64 -2.21 -17.56 -1.77
CA ASN A 64 -1.65 -18.08 -0.53
C ASN A 64 -1.49 -16.98 0.52
N SER A 65 -2.46 -16.90 1.45
CA SER A 65 -2.48 -15.88 2.51
C SER A 65 -1.31 -15.96 3.50
N GLN A 66 -0.53 -17.04 3.50
CA GLN A 66 0.69 -17.18 4.32
C GLN A 66 1.94 -16.65 3.62
N LEU A 67 1.86 -16.34 2.32
CA LEU A 67 2.95 -15.72 1.58
C LEU A 67 2.82 -14.20 1.65
N VAL A 68 3.85 -13.55 2.19
CA VAL A 68 3.89 -12.10 2.38
C VAL A 68 5.23 -11.56 1.92
N ILE A 69 5.19 -10.41 1.26
CA ILE A 69 6.38 -9.67 0.84
C ILE A 69 6.36 -8.31 1.51
N ALA A 70 7.49 -7.93 2.09
CA ALA A 70 7.71 -6.62 2.72
C ALA A 70 8.85 -5.88 2.02
N GLY A 71 8.67 -4.59 1.79
CA GLY A 71 9.66 -3.70 1.21
C GLY A 71 10.03 -2.55 2.16
N ASP A 72 11.33 -2.28 2.29
CA ASP A 72 11.84 -1.25 3.19
C ASP A 72 12.28 0.05 2.47
N ALA A 73 12.52 1.07 3.28
CA ALA A 73 13.04 2.38 2.84
C ALA A 73 14.43 2.33 2.16
N ARG A 74 15.18 1.23 2.32
CA ARG A 74 16.55 1.07 1.81
C ARG A 74 16.59 0.28 0.50
N GLY A 75 15.47 -0.29 0.08
CA GLY A 75 15.35 -1.07 -1.15
C GLY A 75 15.50 -2.58 -0.97
N ALA A 76 15.42 -3.09 0.26
CA ALA A 76 15.39 -4.52 0.51
C ALA A 76 13.97 -5.07 0.38
N LEU A 77 13.84 -6.26 -0.20
CA LEU A 77 12.61 -7.05 -0.17
C LEU A 77 12.82 -8.29 0.71
N PHE A 78 11.83 -8.54 1.57
CA PHE A 78 11.77 -9.70 2.45
C PHE A 78 10.55 -10.53 2.11
N ARG A 79 10.71 -11.84 2.13
CA ARG A 79 9.65 -12.81 1.84
C ARG A 79 9.42 -13.73 3.03
N SER A 80 8.15 -13.93 3.37
CA SER A 80 7.70 -14.96 4.30
C SER A 80 6.78 -15.93 3.58
N THR A 81 6.82 -17.20 3.96
CA THR A 81 5.90 -18.26 3.49
C THR A 81 5.10 -18.90 4.62
N ASN A 82 5.18 -18.33 5.82
CA ASN A 82 4.57 -18.85 7.04
C ASN A 82 3.92 -17.72 7.84
N GLY A 83 3.21 -16.83 7.14
CA GLY A 83 2.39 -15.79 7.75
C GLY A 83 3.20 -14.76 8.54
N GLY A 84 4.45 -14.50 8.13
CA GLY A 84 5.34 -13.55 8.80
C GLY A 84 6.02 -14.08 10.05
N ALA A 85 5.92 -15.38 10.37
CA ALA A 85 6.65 -15.97 11.50
C ALA A 85 8.18 -15.91 11.29
N THR A 86 8.63 -16.12 10.04
CA THR A 86 10.03 -15.94 9.63
C THR A 86 10.14 -15.25 8.28
N TRP A 87 11.24 -14.53 8.05
CA TRP A 87 11.48 -13.75 6.84
C TRP A 87 12.84 -14.06 6.22
N THR A 88 12.87 -14.15 4.89
CA THR A 88 14.08 -14.34 4.09
C THR A 88 14.31 -13.11 3.21
N PRO A 89 15.51 -12.48 3.21
CA PRO A 89 15.84 -11.45 2.23
C PRO A 89 15.89 -12.06 0.83
N VAL A 90 15.18 -11.47 -0.13
CA VAL A 90 15.09 -11.97 -1.52
C VAL A 90 15.60 -10.96 -2.55
N HIS A 91 15.80 -9.71 -2.13
CA HIS A 91 16.40 -8.66 -2.95
C HIS A 91 17.07 -7.62 -2.05
N SER A 92 18.17 -7.04 -2.53
CA SER A 92 18.84 -5.90 -1.90
C SER A 92 19.14 -4.83 -2.94
N GLY A 93 18.44 -3.71 -2.84
CA GLY A 93 18.64 -2.53 -3.68
C GLY A 93 19.20 -1.33 -2.91
N ARG A 94 19.12 -0.15 -3.53
CA ARG A 94 19.48 1.14 -2.92
C ARG A 94 18.37 2.19 -2.97
N SER A 95 17.27 1.86 -3.65
CA SER A 95 16.09 2.71 -3.79
C SER A 95 14.97 2.15 -2.94
N SER A 96 14.38 3.00 -2.09
CA SER A 96 13.20 2.65 -1.28
C SER A 96 12.17 1.90 -2.11
N ILE A 97 11.64 0.80 -1.55
CA ILE A 97 10.46 0.16 -2.10
C ILE A 97 9.25 1.03 -1.73
N SER A 98 8.46 1.42 -2.71
CA SER A 98 7.31 2.32 -2.56
C SER A 98 5.97 1.59 -2.66
N THR A 99 5.91 0.48 -3.37
CA THR A 99 4.69 -0.30 -3.58
C THR A 99 5.02 -1.73 -3.95
N ILE A 100 4.15 -2.68 -3.60
CA ILE A 100 4.22 -4.08 -4.03
C ILE A 100 2.80 -4.50 -4.42
N ALA A 101 2.64 -5.19 -5.54
CA ALA A 101 1.34 -5.66 -6.00
C ALA A 101 1.44 -7.03 -6.68
N PHE A 102 0.63 -7.97 -6.23
CA PHE A 102 0.46 -9.28 -6.86
C PHE A 102 -0.56 -9.20 -8.00
N SER A 103 -0.36 -10.03 -9.02
CA SER A 103 -1.40 -10.29 -10.01
C SER A 103 -2.50 -11.16 -9.41
N LEU A 104 -3.76 -10.76 -9.62
CA LEU A 104 -4.93 -11.55 -9.24
C LEU A 104 -5.26 -12.66 -10.24
N SER A 105 -4.66 -12.64 -11.44
CA SER A 105 -4.95 -13.60 -12.53
C SER A 105 -3.76 -14.49 -12.91
N ALA A 106 -2.54 -14.09 -12.54
CA ALA A 106 -1.32 -14.81 -12.86
C ALA A 106 -0.56 -15.17 -11.58
N GLN A 107 -0.72 -16.41 -11.13
CA GLN A 107 -0.06 -16.91 -9.91
C GLN A 107 1.47 -16.70 -10.00
N GLY A 108 2.07 -16.26 -8.89
CA GLY A 108 3.50 -16.03 -8.79
C GLY A 108 4.00 -14.71 -9.38
N VAL A 109 3.18 -14.00 -10.16
CA VAL A 109 3.54 -12.68 -10.69
C VAL A 109 3.34 -11.61 -9.63
N VAL A 110 4.43 -10.91 -9.30
CA VAL A 110 4.42 -9.78 -8.37
C VAL A 110 5.40 -8.70 -8.84
N LEU A 111 4.96 -7.45 -8.75
CA LEU A 111 5.75 -6.28 -9.06
C LEU A 111 6.06 -5.50 -7.78
N ALA A 112 7.27 -4.95 -7.70
CA ALA A 112 7.66 -3.98 -6.69
C ALA A 112 8.12 -2.69 -7.36
N GLY A 113 7.60 -1.56 -6.89
CA GLY A 113 7.95 -0.24 -7.36
C GLY A 113 9.02 0.35 -6.46
N THR A 114 9.90 1.15 -7.05
CA THR A 114 11.00 1.79 -6.32
C THR A 114 10.94 3.30 -6.45
N ARG A 115 11.62 4.00 -5.53
CA ARG A 115 11.88 5.44 -5.64
C ARG A 115 13.12 5.70 -6.51
N GLY A 116 12.88 5.99 -7.79
CA GLY A 116 13.88 6.45 -8.75
C GLY A 116 14.68 5.37 -9.49
N SER A 117 14.41 4.07 -9.27
CA SER A 117 15.07 2.97 -10.00
C SER A 117 14.12 2.18 -10.91
N GLY A 118 12.86 2.60 -11.05
CA GLY A 118 11.85 1.89 -11.82
C GLY A 118 11.18 0.76 -11.02
N ALA A 119 11.00 -0.39 -11.65
CA ALA A 119 10.28 -1.54 -11.09
C ALA A 119 11.18 -2.77 -10.95
N LEU A 120 10.70 -3.73 -10.17
CA LEU A 120 11.21 -5.10 -10.06
C LEU A 120 10.06 -6.06 -10.34
N LEU A 121 10.33 -7.15 -11.04
CA LEU A 121 9.37 -8.21 -11.38
C LEU A 121 9.85 -9.56 -10.88
N SER A 122 8.95 -10.27 -10.21
CA SER A 122 9.08 -11.68 -9.88
C SER A 122 7.99 -12.48 -10.61
N ARG A 123 8.33 -13.73 -10.97
CA ARG A 123 7.37 -14.73 -11.49
C ARG A 123 7.26 -15.99 -10.62
N ASP A 124 7.90 -15.99 -9.45
CA ASP A 124 7.98 -17.14 -8.54
C ASP A 124 7.52 -16.77 -7.11
N SER A 125 6.45 -15.97 -7.03
CA SER A 125 5.86 -15.44 -5.78
C SER A 125 6.90 -14.73 -4.89
N GLY A 126 7.78 -13.94 -5.51
CA GLY A 126 8.74 -13.06 -4.86
C GLY A 126 10.04 -13.72 -4.43
N ALA A 127 10.33 -14.94 -4.89
CA ALA A 127 11.56 -15.63 -4.51
C ALA A 127 12.77 -15.07 -5.28
N THR A 128 12.61 -14.71 -6.55
CA THR A 128 13.64 -14.06 -7.37
C THR A 128 13.09 -12.87 -8.13
N TRP A 129 13.94 -11.87 -8.36
CA TRP A 129 13.54 -10.58 -8.93
C TRP A 129 14.41 -10.21 -10.12
N THR A 130 13.77 -9.65 -11.14
CA THR A 130 14.40 -9.12 -12.36
C THR A 130 14.00 -7.66 -12.55
N THR A 131 14.81 -6.89 -13.28
CA THR A 131 14.51 -5.48 -13.59
C THR A 131 13.82 -5.40 -14.96
N PRO A 132 12.56 -4.96 -15.03
CA PRO A 132 11.88 -4.65 -16.29
C PRO A 132 12.52 -3.46 -16.99
N ARG A 133 12.44 -3.43 -18.31
CA ARG A 133 12.94 -2.31 -19.14
C ARG A 133 11.85 -1.30 -19.46
N GLY A 134 12.25 -0.07 -19.73
CA GLY A 134 11.36 0.98 -20.26
C GLY A 134 10.62 1.78 -19.18
N ILE A 135 10.87 1.48 -17.90
CA ILE A 135 10.40 2.24 -16.73
C ILE A 135 11.58 2.65 -15.81
N ASP A 136 12.80 2.47 -16.30
CA ASP A 136 14.04 2.75 -15.59
C ASP A 136 14.14 4.22 -15.15
N GLY A 137 14.72 4.46 -13.98
CA GLY A 137 14.91 5.81 -13.45
C GLY A 137 13.62 6.51 -12.99
N ARG A 138 12.45 5.86 -13.08
CA ARG A 138 11.18 6.42 -12.60
C ARG A 138 10.97 6.09 -11.12
N THR A 139 10.29 6.98 -10.41
CA THR A 139 9.61 6.61 -9.16
C THR A 139 8.30 5.96 -9.51
N VAL A 140 8.07 4.73 -9.03
CA VAL A 140 6.81 4.00 -9.26
C VAL A 140 5.97 4.04 -7.99
N HIS A 141 4.81 4.68 -8.03
CA HIS A 141 3.95 4.89 -6.87
C HIS A 141 2.92 3.78 -6.68
N ALA A 142 2.36 3.29 -7.78
CA ALA A 142 1.29 2.30 -7.75
C ALA A 142 1.28 1.44 -9.01
N PHE A 143 0.79 0.20 -8.87
CA PHE A 143 0.47 -0.69 -9.98
C PHE A 143 -1.02 -1.03 -9.98
N ALA A 144 -1.57 -1.24 -11.17
CA ALA A 144 -2.95 -1.67 -11.36
C ALA A 144 -2.99 -2.81 -12.39
N PHE A 145 -3.46 -3.98 -11.98
CA PHE A 145 -3.54 -5.18 -12.81
C PHE A 145 -4.93 -5.32 -13.45
N ALA A 146 -4.97 -5.41 -14.77
CA ALA A 146 -6.08 -5.95 -15.55
C ALA A 146 -5.72 -7.34 -16.08
N LEU A 147 -6.60 -7.99 -16.84
CA LEU A 147 -6.33 -9.33 -17.37
C LEU A 147 -5.29 -9.35 -18.48
N THR A 148 -5.18 -8.25 -19.25
CA THR A 148 -4.32 -8.16 -20.44
C THR A 148 -3.30 -7.01 -20.35
N LEU A 149 -3.29 -6.28 -19.24
CA LEU A 149 -2.53 -5.05 -19.06
C LEU A 149 -2.16 -4.87 -17.59
N VAL A 150 -0.98 -4.35 -17.34
CA VAL A 150 -0.58 -3.77 -16.07
C VAL A 150 -0.26 -2.30 -16.32
N ALA A 151 -0.84 -1.41 -15.51
CA ALA A 151 -0.52 0.00 -15.53
C ALA A 151 0.30 0.38 -14.28
N ALA A 152 1.19 1.35 -14.43
CA ALA A 152 2.01 1.90 -13.36
C ALA A 152 1.85 3.43 -13.32
N GLY A 153 1.47 3.95 -12.16
CA GLY A 153 1.53 5.38 -11.86
C GLY A 153 2.95 5.76 -11.44
N THR A 154 3.53 6.77 -12.08
CA THR A 154 4.90 7.20 -11.84
C THR A 154 5.02 8.70 -11.61
N ASP A 155 6.20 9.15 -11.20
CA ASP A 155 6.56 10.57 -11.14
C ASP A 155 6.56 11.28 -12.51
N HIS A 156 6.45 10.54 -13.62
CA HIS A 156 6.45 11.06 -14.99
C HIS A 156 5.34 10.43 -15.85
N GLY A 157 4.14 10.33 -15.31
CA GLY A 157 2.94 9.88 -16.01
C GLY A 157 2.62 8.40 -15.80
N VAL A 158 1.79 7.85 -16.68
CA VAL A 158 1.38 6.45 -16.64
C VAL A 158 2.22 5.64 -17.61
N TYR A 159 2.69 4.48 -17.16
CA TYR A 159 3.32 3.47 -17.99
C TYR A 159 2.44 2.23 -18.04
N VAL A 160 2.46 1.51 -19.16
CA VAL A 160 1.72 0.26 -19.32
C VAL A 160 2.61 -0.86 -19.83
N SER A 161 2.23 -2.09 -19.51
CA SER A 161 2.89 -3.31 -19.97
C SER A 161 1.87 -4.44 -20.08
N ALA A 162 2.03 -5.33 -21.04
CA ALA A 162 1.19 -6.53 -21.13
C ALA A 162 1.61 -7.63 -20.14
N ASP A 163 2.89 -7.64 -19.74
CA ASP A 163 3.52 -8.76 -19.02
C ASP A 163 4.38 -8.32 -17.82
N GLY A 164 4.50 -7.01 -17.59
CA GLY A 164 5.34 -6.41 -16.54
C GLY A 164 6.84 -6.40 -16.84
N LEU A 165 7.32 -6.93 -17.98
CA LEU A 165 8.74 -6.96 -18.36
C LEU A 165 9.15 -5.77 -19.24
N SER A 166 8.28 -5.38 -20.16
CA SER A 166 8.55 -4.27 -21.09
C SER A 166 7.48 -3.21 -20.93
N TRP A 167 7.89 -2.01 -20.53
CA TRP A 167 7.01 -0.90 -20.26
C TRP A 167 7.11 0.16 -21.34
N ALA A 168 5.99 0.82 -21.60
CA ALA A 168 5.92 2.00 -22.46
C ALA A 168 5.11 3.09 -21.77
N GLN A 169 5.50 4.35 -21.93
CA GLN A 169 4.73 5.48 -21.44
C GLN A 169 3.40 5.56 -22.21
N SER A 170 2.29 5.59 -21.49
CA SER A 170 0.93 5.56 -22.02
C SER A 170 0.23 6.91 -21.98
N GLY A 171 0.79 7.91 -21.29
CA GLY A 171 0.24 9.25 -21.26
C GLY A 171 0.50 9.98 -19.96
N LEU A 172 -0.12 11.16 -19.82
CA LEU A 172 0.05 12.05 -18.66
C LEU A 172 1.52 12.41 -18.40
N ALA A 173 2.30 12.57 -19.47
CA ALA A 173 3.72 12.93 -19.39
C ALA A 173 3.93 14.20 -18.55
N ASN A 174 5.04 14.22 -17.80
CA ASN A 174 5.41 15.32 -16.89
C ASN A 174 4.42 15.55 -15.74
N ARG A 175 3.60 14.54 -15.40
CA ARG A 175 2.70 14.57 -14.24
C ARG A 175 3.13 13.54 -13.22
N ASN A 176 3.03 13.89 -11.95
CA ASN A 176 3.16 12.93 -10.87
C ASN A 176 1.83 12.17 -10.70
N ILE A 177 1.86 10.85 -10.88
CA ILE A 177 0.70 9.95 -10.75
C ILE A 177 0.95 9.04 -9.56
N ASN A 178 0.41 9.43 -8.41
CA ASN A 178 0.58 8.71 -7.15
C ASN A 178 -0.31 7.47 -7.05
N ALA A 179 -1.49 7.52 -7.69
CA ALA A 179 -2.54 6.53 -7.52
C ALA A 179 -3.11 6.11 -8.89
N ILE A 180 -3.33 4.82 -9.09
CA ILE A 180 -3.98 4.27 -10.28
C ILE A 180 -4.77 3.01 -9.91
N ALA A 181 -5.94 2.82 -10.51
CA ALA A 181 -6.78 1.65 -10.32
C ALA A 181 -7.43 1.20 -11.64
N VAL A 182 -7.85 -0.08 -11.69
CA VAL A 182 -8.55 -0.67 -12.83
C VAL A 182 -10.06 -0.73 -12.56
N GLU A 183 -10.84 0.04 -13.28
CA GLU A 183 -12.30 0.06 -13.16
C GLU A 183 -12.95 -1.11 -13.93
N ALA A 184 -12.35 -1.48 -15.07
CA ALA A 184 -12.76 -2.64 -15.86
C ALA A 184 -11.55 -3.47 -16.25
N ILE A 185 -11.51 -4.73 -15.79
CA ILE A 185 -10.36 -5.63 -15.96
C ILE A 185 -10.31 -6.34 -17.32
N HIS A 186 -11.43 -6.33 -18.05
CA HIS A 186 -11.55 -6.89 -19.40
C HIS A 186 -11.29 -5.81 -20.46
N ALA A 187 -10.95 -6.22 -21.68
CA ALA A 187 -10.82 -5.30 -22.80
C ALA A 187 -12.19 -4.73 -23.24
N PRO A 188 -12.33 -3.42 -23.50
CA PRO A 188 -11.30 -2.41 -23.29
C PRO A 188 -11.11 -2.10 -21.80
N VAL A 189 -9.84 -2.13 -21.35
CA VAL A 189 -9.49 -1.89 -19.95
C VAL A 189 -9.79 -0.44 -19.60
N ARG A 190 -10.46 -0.21 -18.48
CA ARG A 190 -10.75 1.14 -17.98
C ARG A 190 -9.87 1.46 -16.79
N LEU A 191 -9.24 2.62 -16.81
CA LEU A 191 -8.28 3.06 -15.81
C LEU A 191 -8.72 4.41 -15.25
N ILE A 192 -8.53 4.56 -13.95
CA ILE A 192 -8.60 5.85 -13.26
C ILE A 192 -7.27 6.11 -12.57
N ALA A 193 -6.75 7.31 -12.73
CA ALA A 193 -5.49 7.75 -12.16
C ALA A 193 -5.65 9.08 -11.42
N GLY A 194 -4.86 9.27 -10.37
CA GLY A 194 -4.85 10.47 -9.56
C GLY A 194 -3.42 10.89 -9.24
N GLY A 195 -3.21 12.20 -9.12
CA GLY A 195 -1.91 12.78 -8.86
C GLY A 195 -1.97 13.99 -7.94
N ASP A 196 -0.89 14.77 -7.99
CA ASP A 196 -0.79 16.04 -7.29
C ASP A 196 -1.46 17.16 -8.08
N SER A 197 -2.09 18.08 -7.37
CA SER A 197 -2.56 19.33 -7.94
C SER A 197 -1.37 20.16 -8.45
N PRO A 198 -1.42 20.67 -9.69
CA PRO A 198 -0.27 21.33 -10.32
C PRO A 198 0.02 22.72 -9.75
N SER A 199 -0.86 23.29 -8.92
CA SER A 199 -0.70 24.62 -8.34
C SER A 199 -1.48 24.78 -7.04
N SER A 200 -1.03 25.68 -6.18
CA SER A 200 -1.74 26.06 -4.96
C SER A 200 -3.14 26.60 -5.29
N GLY A 201 -4.18 25.98 -4.75
CA GLY A 201 -5.57 26.39 -4.96
C GLY A 201 -6.30 25.68 -6.11
N SER A 202 -5.62 24.82 -6.88
CA SER A 202 -6.28 23.95 -7.86
C SER A 202 -6.85 22.69 -7.20
N SER A 203 -8.01 22.22 -7.70
CA SER A 203 -8.62 20.97 -7.26
C SER A 203 -7.78 19.75 -7.63
N LEU A 204 -7.92 18.68 -6.85
CA LEU A 204 -7.28 17.38 -7.09
C LEU A 204 -7.60 16.87 -8.51
N PRO A 205 -6.58 16.64 -9.36
CA PRO A 205 -6.80 16.13 -10.70
C PRO A 205 -6.94 14.60 -10.67
N LEU A 206 -8.05 14.11 -11.20
CA LEU A 206 -8.21 12.72 -11.60
C LEU A 206 -8.22 12.62 -13.14
N TYR A 207 -7.86 11.46 -13.66
CA TYR A 207 -7.81 11.18 -15.08
C TYR A 207 -8.46 9.82 -15.34
N GLU A 208 -9.31 9.75 -16.36
CA GLU A 208 -9.96 8.53 -16.81
C GLU A 208 -9.41 8.12 -18.19
N SER A 209 -9.34 6.82 -18.42
CA SER A 209 -9.07 6.23 -19.73
C SER A 209 -10.00 5.05 -19.96
N PHE A 210 -10.61 5.00 -21.14
CA PHE A 210 -11.56 3.95 -21.54
C PHE A 210 -10.96 2.93 -22.52
N ASP A 211 -9.67 3.03 -22.83
CA ASP A 211 -8.99 2.30 -23.91
C ASP A 211 -7.64 1.72 -23.48
N GLY A 212 -7.51 1.35 -22.20
CA GLY A 212 -6.30 0.75 -21.65
C GLY A 212 -5.14 1.72 -21.47
N GLY A 213 -5.45 3.01 -21.34
CA GLY A 213 -4.47 4.07 -21.12
C GLY A 213 -3.95 4.71 -22.40
N ALA A 214 -4.51 4.45 -23.58
CA ALA A 214 -4.06 5.08 -24.82
C ALA A 214 -4.48 6.56 -24.90
N ILE A 215 -5.68 6.87 -24.43
CA ILE A 215 -6.20 8.23 -24.32
C ILE A 215 -6.62 8.51 -22.88
N TRP A 216 -6.24 9.68 -22.39
CA TRP A 216 -6.58 10.15 -21.04
C TRP A 216 -7.39 11.43 -21.10
N LYS A 217 -8.44 11.48 -20.28
CA LYS A 217 -9.26 12.67 -20.08
C LYS A 217 -9.21 13.07 -18.61
N GLN A 218 -8.96 14.35 -18.34
CA GLN A 218 -9.02 14.85 -16.97
C GLN A 218 -10.48 14.98 -16.53
N ILE A 219 -10.77 14.52 -15.32
CA ILE A 219 -12.03 14.72 -14.61
C ILE A 219 -11.77 15.56 -13.35
N LYS A 220 -12.76 16.37 -12.96
CA LYS A 220 -12.66 17.31 -11.84
C LYS A 220 -13.84 17.11 -10.87
N PRO A 221 -13.92 15.95 -10.20
CA PRO A 221 -14.96 15.73 -9.21
C PRO A 221 -14.79 16.70 -8.04
N ALA A 222 -15.90 17.00 -7.35
CA ALA A 222 -15.91 17.88 -6.19
C ALA A 222 -15.32 17.18 -4.94
N ILE A 223 -14.00 17.00 -4.94
CA ILE A 223 -13.24 16.32 -3.90
C ILE A 223 -12.39 17.35 -3.16
N SER A 224 -12.50 17.35 -1.83
CA SER A 224 -11.59 18.12 -0.99
C SER A 224 -10.20 17.49 -1.03
N GLY A 225 -9.17 18.33 -1.08
CA GLY A 225 -7.77 17.91 -1.09
C GLY A 225 -7.05 18.31 -2.36
N THR A 226 -5.76 18.03 -2.37
CA THR A 226 -4.83 18.44 -3.43
C THR A 226 -3.98 17.28 -3.93
N ILE A 227 -4.02 16.12 -3.26
CA ILE A 227 -3.20 14.96 -3.57
C ILE A 227 -4.09 13.72 -3.52
N ALA A 228 -4.15 12.99 -4.64
CA ALA A 228 -4.62 11.61 -4.61
C ALA A 228 -3.50 10.75 -4.05
N VAL A 229 -3.74 10.05 -2.94
CA VAL A 229 -2.73 9.23 -2.25
C VAL A 229 -2.87 7.77 -2.64
N ARG A 230 -4.12 7.26 -2.68
CA ARG A 230 -4.41 5.86 -2.99
C ARG A 230 -5.71 5.76 -3.76
N LEU A 231 -5.73 4.93 -4.80
CA LEU A 231 -6.93 4.52 -5.53
C LEU A 231 -7.03 3.01 -5.46
N THR A 232 -8.21 2.48 -5.18
CA THR A 232 -8.44 1.03 -5.13
C THR A 232 -9.82 0.70 -5.65
N SER A 233 -9.87 -0.26 -6.57
CA SER A 233 -11.11 -0.82 -7.11
C SER A 233 -11.49 -2.09 -6.36
N GLY A 234 -12.72 -2.14 -5.85
CA GLY A 234 -13.27 -3.35 -5.24
C GLY A 234 -13.71 -4.42 -6.25
N PRO A 235 -14.18 -5.57 -5.76
CA PRO A 235 -14.82 -6.57 -6.61
C PRO A 235 -16.14 -6.04 -7.20
N LEU A 236 -16.64 -6.72 -8.25
CA LEU A 236 -17.95 -6.40 -8.79
C LEU A 236 -19.05 -6.77 -7.78
N PRO A 237 -20.06 -5.91 -7.57
CA PRO A 237 -21.22 -6.28 -6.79
C PRO A 237 -22.02 -7.43 -7.46
N PRO A 238 -22.86 -8.16 -6.70
CA PRO A 238 -23.72 -9.22 -7.25
C PRO A 238 -24.70 -8.73 -8.32
N THR A 239 -25.05 -7.45 -8.29
CA THR A 239 -25.91 -6.79 -9.26
C THR A 239 -25.23 -5.55 -9.84
N GLY A 240 -25.36 -5.35 -11.15
CA GLY A 240 -24.72 -4.25 -11.86
C GLY A 240 -23.31 -4.60 -12.37
N ASN A 241 -22.67 -3.61 -12.98
CA ASN A 241 -21.39 -3.76 -13.69
C ASN A 241 -20.36 -2.68 -13.29
N VAL A 242 -20.56 -2.02 -12.16
CA VAL A 242 -19.72 -0.94 -11.66
C VAL A 242 -19.03 -1.39 -10.38
N ARG A 243 -17.69 -1.35 -10.39
CA ARG A 243 -16.89 -1.62 -9.18
C ARG A 243 -16.93 -0.39 -8.27
N PRO A 244 -17.02 -0.57 -6.94
CA PRO A 244 -16.81 0.53 -6.02
C PRO A 244 -15.34 0.97 -6.10
N LEU A 245 -15.11 2.27 -6.06
CA LEU A 245 -13.77 2.84 -5.96
C LEU A 245 -13.60 3.54 -4.63
N LEU A 246 -12.42 3.37 -4.04
CA LEU A 246 -11.97 4.17 -2.91
C LEU A 246 -10.86 5.10 -3.37
N LEU A 247 -10.96 6.36 -2.93
CA LEU A 247 -9.92 7.36 -3.07
C LEU A 247 -9.52 7.85 -1.68
N GLY A 248 -8.29 7.54 -1.28
CA GLY A 248 -7.62 8.22 -0.19
C GLY A 248 -6.95 9.48 -0.71
N THR A 249 -7.20 10.62 -0.06
CA THR A 249 -6.54 11.89 -0.34
C THR A 249 -5.78 12.37 0.89
N ASN A 250 -5.04 13.48 0.76
CA ASN A 250 -4.41 14.15 1.90
C ASN A 250 -5.38 14.83 2.88
N THR A 251 -6.69 14.75 2.65
CA THR A 251 -7.70 15.39 3.51
C THR A 251 -8.85 14.45 3.92
N GLY A 252 -8.89 13.22 3.41
CA GLY A 252 -9.93 12.28 3.78
C GLY A 252 -10.07 11.09 2.82
N LEU A 253 -11.09 10.31 3.11
CA LEU A 253 -11.49 9.14 2.34
C LEU A 253 -12.76 9.43 1.54
N PHE A 254 -12.80 9.00 0.29
CA PHE A 254 -13.95 9.16 -0.59
C PHE A 254 -14.28 7.84 -1.29
N GLN A 255 -15.55 7.65 -1.64
CA GLN A 255 -16.03 6.51 -2.41
C GLN A 255 -16.74 6.97 -3.67
N SER A 256 -16.50 6.27 -4.78
CA SER A 256 -17.32 6.35 -5.98
C SER A 256 -18.06 5.02 -6.20
N ARG A 257 -19.28 5.12 -6.74
CA ARG A 257 -20.12 3.99 -7.17
C ARG A 257 -20.58 4.13 -8.62
N ASP A 258 -19.93 5.00 -9.38
CA ASP A 258 -20.32 5.42 -10.73
C ASP A 258 -19.10 5.54 -11.66
N ASN A 259 -18.12 4.64 -11.51
CA ASN A 259 -16.85 4.64 -12.25
C ASN A 259 -16.10 5.99 -12.16
N GLY A 260 -15.95 6.51 -10.95
CA GLY A 260 -15.16 7.71 -10.68
C GLY A 260 -15.79 9.03 -11.12
N ALA A 261 -17.01 9.01 -11.68
CA ALA A 261 -17.68 10.23 -12.11
C ALA A 261 -17.99 11.16 -10.92
N THR A 262 -18.44 10.60 -9.80
CA THR A 262 -18.64 11.32 -8.54
C THR A 262 -18.02 10.59 -7.36
N PHE A 263 -17.62 11.36 -6.36
CA PHE A 263 -17.01 10.85 -5.15
C PHE A 263 -17.71 11.45 -3.92
N THR A 264 -18.16 10.58 -3.03
CA THR A 264 -18.80 10.95 -1.77
C THR A 264 -17.81 10.80 -0.61
N PRO A 265 -17.70 11.78 0.28
CA PRO A 265 -16.81 11.67 1.44
C PRO A 265 -17.33 10.61 2.41
N LEU A 266 -16.42 9.80 2.95
CA LEU A 266 -16.69 8.84 4.01
C LEU A 266 -16.16 9.38 5.33
N SER A 267 -17.06 9.71 6.25
CA SER A 267 -16.71 10.19 7.60
C SER A 267 -16.79 9.09 8.67
N GLY A 268 -17.45 7.97 8.37
CA GLY A 268 -17.75 6.93 9.36
C GLY A 268 -18.52 7.45 10.57
N GLY A 269 -19.45 8.40 10.38
CA GLY A 269 -20.15 9.06 11.49
C GLY A 269 -19.25 9.95 12.34
N GLY A 270 -18.15 10.45 11.76
CA GLY A 270 -17.11 11.21 12.44
C GLY A 270 -15.93 10.36 12.93
N LEU A 271 -16.05 9.03 12.93
CA LEU A 271 -14.97 8.13 13.38
C LEU A 271 -13.70 8.26 12.54
N LEU A 272 -13.83 8.56 11.25
CA LEU A 272 -12.72 8.68 10.33
C LEU A 272 -12.10 10.09 10.42
N PRO A 273 -10.81 10.21 10.79
CA PRO A 273 -10.12 11.50 10.85
C PRO A 273 -9.98 12.14 9.47
N THR A 274 -9.89 13.47 9.46
CA THR A 274 -9.58 14.27 8.27
C THR A 274 -8.07 14.37 8.08
N THR A 275 -7.49 13.26 7.65
CA THR A 275 -6.05 13.07 7.44
C THR A 275 -5.83 12.40 6.09
N ASP A 276 -4.57 12.16 5.76
CA ASP A 276 -4.18 11.32 4.65
C ASP A 276 -4.54 9.84 4.84
N TYR A 277 -5.21 9.26 3.84
CA TYR A 277 -5.46 7.83 3.78
C TYR A 277 -4.46 7.20 2.82
N THR A 278 -3.45 6.55 3.40
CA THR A 278 -2.30 6.01 2.68
C THR A 278 -2.52 4.58 2.19
N GLN A 279 -3.42 3.82 2.84
CA GLN A 279 -3.73 2.46 2.47
C GLN A 279 -5.23 2.22 2.38
N THR A 280 -5.67 1.56 1.32
CA THR A 280 -7.03 1.08 1.13
C THR A 280 -6.98 -0.28 0.46
N ASP A 281 -7.83 -1.21 0.91
CA ASP A 281 -7.89 -2.55 0.33
C ASP A 281 -9.28 -3.19 0.52
N PHE A 282 -9.69 -4.00 -0.44
CA PHE A 282 -10.93 -4.79 -0.39
C PHE A 282 -10.58 -6.27 -0.19
N ILE A 283 -11.47 -7.02 0.46
CA ILE A 283 -11.45 -8.46 0.25
C ILE A 283 -12.16 -8.77 -1.07
N THR A 284 -11.64 -9.69 -1.89
CA THR A 284 -12.18 -9.84 -3.26
C THR A 284 -13.54 -10.50 -3.31
N VAL A 285 -13.99 -11.13 -2.22
CA VAL A 285 -15.29 -11.80 -2.14
C VAL A 285 -16.42 -10.88 -1.69
N HIS A 286 -16.12 -9.66 -1.22
CA HIS A 286 -17.13 -8.67 -0.78
C HIS A 286 -16.84 -7.27 -1.33
N TYR A 287 -17.81 -6.73 -2.07
CA TYR A 287 -17.72 -5.37 -2.63
C TYR A 287 -17.99 -4.27 -1.58
N ASP A 288 -18.57 -4.66 -0.44
CA ASP A 288 -19.00 -3.77 0.64
C ASP A 288 -18.11 -3.87 1.88
N ARG A 289 -17.14 -4.79 1.90
CA ARG A 289 -16.15 -4.90 2.97
C ARG A 289 -14.77 -4.47 2.50
N PHE A 290 -14.25 -3.46 3.20
CA PHE A 290 -12.93 -2.92 2.91
C PHE A 290 -12.27 -2.34 4.17
N TYR A 291 -10.96 -2.20 4.06
CA TYR A 291 -10.07 -1.68 5.10
C TYR A 291 -9.41 -0.41 4.61
N VAL A 292 -9.26 0.53 5.52
CA VAL A 292 -8.60 1.81 5.26
C VAL A 292 -7.66 2.13 6.40
N ALA A 293 -6.49 2.66 6.06
CA ALA A 293 -5.48 3.03 7.04
C ALA A 293 -4.87 4.40 6.73
N SER A 294 -4.41 5.03 7.80
CA SER A 294 -3.71 6.31 7.78
C SER A 294 -2.47 6.20 8.64
N ASP A 295 -1.37 6.84 8.22
CA ASP A 295 -0.19 7.01 9.06
C ASP A 295 -0.33 8.22 10.02
N GLY A 296 -1.37 9.04 9.83
CA GLY A 296 -1.70 10.22 10.62
C GLY A 296 -0.78 11.42 10.39
N GLY A 297 0.08 11.42 9.37
CA GLY A 297 1.01 12.51 9.08
C GLY A 297 1.93 12.87 10.26
N GLY A 298 2.20 11.92 11.16
CA GLY A 298 2.98 12.15 12.39
C GLY A 298 2.23 12.84 13.53
N SER A 299 0.93 13.13 13.38
CA SER A 299 0.09 13.79 14.40
C SER A 299 -0.54 12.84 15.43
N GLY A 300 -0.35 11.53 15.25
CA GLY A 300 -0.99 10.49 16.07
C GLY A 300 -2.46 10.23 15.72
N SER A 301 -3.00 10.90 14.69
CA SER A 301 -4.37 10.70 14.18
C SER A 301 -4.52 9.52 13.22
N GLY A 302 -3.47 8.70 13.06
CA GLY A 302 -3.51 7.54 12.18
C GLY A 302 -4.42 6.43 12.72
N GLY A 303 -4.51 5.34 11.97
CA GLY A 303 -5.21 4.15 12.45
C GLY A 303 -5.55 3.20 11.32
N LEU A 304 -6.35 2.20 11.68
CA LEU A 304 -6.87 1.19 10.78
C LEU A 304 -8.34 0.95 11.10
N TRP A 305 -9.18 1.04 10.07
CA TRP A 305 -10.63 0.89 10.19
C TRP A 305 -11.15 -0.09 9.15
N ARG A 306 -12.26 -0.75 9.50
CA ARG A 306 -13.01 -1.66 8.64
C ARG A 306 -14.43 -1.16 8.48
N THR A 307 -14.99 -1.33 7.29
CA THR A 307 -16.44 -1.34 7.06
C THR A 307 -16.88 -2.70 6.53
N ASN A 308 -18.13 -3.08 6.80
CA ASN A 308 -18.78 -4.28 6.27
C ASN A 308 -20.10 -3.92 5.53
N ASN A 309 -20.26 -2.65 5.15
CA ASN A 309 -21.50 -2.13 4.56
C ASN A 309 -21.24 -0.93 3.66
N SER A 310 -20.19 -1.03 2.83
CA SER A 310 -19.82 -0.04 1.82
C SER A 310 -19.56 1.35 2.38
N GLY A 311 -18.96 1.45 3.58
CA GLY A 311 -18.56 2.71 4.18
C GLY A 311 -19.68 3.44 4.94
N LEU A 312 -20.84 2.83 5.14
CA LEU A 312 -21.92 3.43 5.94
C LEU A 312 -21.54 3.51 7.42
N THR A 313 -20.94 2.44 7.95
CA THR A 313 -20.37 2.42 9.30
C THR A 313 -18.96 1.86 9.29
N PHE A 314 -18.15 2.32 10.24
CA PHE A 314 -16.78 1.87 10.42
C PHE A 314 -16.55 1.36 11.84
N THR A 315 -15.67 0.38 11.96
CA THR A 315 -15.13 -0.14 13.23
C THR A 315 -13.63 0.12 13.23
N THR A 316 -13.09 0.73 14.29
CA THR A 316 -11.64 0.81 14.48
C THR A 316 -11.11 -0.55 14.88
N LEU A 317 -10.01 -0.98 14.24
CA LEU A 317 -9.33 -2.23 14.57
C LEU A 317 -8.27 -2.06 15.67
N ARG A 318 -8.09 -0.84 16.19
CA ARG A 318 -7.19 -0.52 17.31
C ARG A 318 -5.78 -1.15 17.17
N PRO A 319 -5.05 -0.85 16.08
CA PRO A 319 -3.71 -1.37 15.90
C PRO A 319 -2.79 -0.95 17.08
N PRO A 320 -1.77 -1.76 17.43
CA PRO A 320 -0.85 -1.45 18.53
C PRO A 320 -0.13 -0.10 18.37
N ASP A 321 0.01 0.36 17.14
CA ASP A 321 0.40 1.73 16.81
C ASP A 321 -0.55 2.33 15.78
N ALA A 322 -0.83 3.62 15.91
CA ALA A 322 -1.73 4.34 15.02
C ALA A 322 -1.08 4.70 13.68
N SER A 323 0.24 4.81 13.58
CA SER A 323 0.91 5.21 12.35
C SER A 323 1.13 4.01 11.43
N ILE A 324 0.14 3.73 10.57
CA ILE A 324 0.17 2.62 9.62
C ILE A 324 0.89 3.02 8.33
N THR A 325 2.05 2.41 8.07
CA THR A 325 2.85 2.74 6.87
C THR A 325 2.61 1.77 5.71
N ALA A 326 2.16 0.54 5.98
CA ALA A 326 1.79 -0.42 4.95
C ALA A 326 0.71 -1.39 5.45
N LEU A 327 -0.13 -1.84 4.54
CA LEU A 327 -1.22 -2.79 4.79
C LEU A 327 -1.28 -3.79 3.62
N ALA A 328 -1.46 -5.06 3.94
CA ALA A 328 -1.86 -6.09 2.98
C ALA A 328 -3.01 -6.91 3.59
N VAL A 329 -4.07 -7.14 2.82
CA VAL A 329 -5.23 -7.91 3.25
C VAL A 329 -5.28 -9.22 2.47
N SER A 330 -5.38 -10.36 3.16
CA SER A 330 -5.54 -11.64 2.48
C SER A 330 -6.92 -11.79 1.86
N ASN A 331 -7.03 -12.69 0.88
CA ASN A 331 -8.22 -12.81 0.08
C ASN A 331 -9.28 -13.78 0.64
N ASP A 332 -9.33 -13.91 1.95
CA ASP A 332 -10.21 -14.84 2.64
C ASP A 332 -11.48 -14.13 3.15
N GLU A 333 -12.56 -14.88 3.35
CA GLU A 333 -13.80 -14.37 3.99
C GLU A 333 -13.52 -13.76 5.37
N LYS A 334 -12.57 -14.34 6.10
CA LYS A 334 -12.02 -13.83 7.35
C LYS A 334 -10.54 -13.56 7.11
N PRO A 335 -10.20 -12.36 6.60
CA PRO A 335 -8.86 -12.09 6.10
C PRO A 335 -7.86 -11.99 7.24
N ILE A 336 -6.61 -12.31 6.93
CA ILE A 336 -5.45 -11.92 7.71
C ILE A 336 -4.98 -10.57 7.17
N LEU A 337 -4.84 -9.60 8.07
CA LEU A 337 -4.28 -8.29 7.77
C LEU A 337 -2.82 -8.30 8.22
N TYR A 338 -1.91 -8.03 7.31
CA TYR A 338 -0.51 -7.76 7.61
C TYR A 338 -0.27 -6.26 7.62
N VAL A 339 0.30 -5.75 8.71
CA VAL A 339 0.37 -4.31 8.97
C VAL A 339 1.78 -3.93 9.40
N ALA A 340 2.34 -2.94 8.72
CA ALA A 340 3.56 -2.27 9.16
C ALA A 340 3.20 -0.97 9.85
N THR A 341 3.86 -0.72 10.97
CA THR A 341 3.74 0.51 11.73
C THR A 341 5.09 1.16 11.92
N PHE A 342 5.15 2.50 11.91
CA PHE A 342 6.38 3.23 12.17
C PHE A 342 6.13 4.37 13.15
N ARG A 343 6.83 4.37 14.29
CA ARG A 343 6.79 5.47 15.25
C ARG A 343 7.87 6.50 14.92
N PRO A 344 7.53 7.71 14.43
CA PRO A 344 8.54 8.70 14.06
C PRO A 344 9.41 9.13 15.25
N SER A 345 8.81 9.30 16.44
CA SER A 345 9.51 9.77 17.64
C SER A 345 10.63 8.83 18.13
N SER A 346 10.50 7.53 17.86
CA SER A 346 11.46 6.51 18.31
C SER A 346 12.14 5.79 17.15
N HIS A 347 11.82 6.15 15.91
CA HIS A 347 12.25 5.45 14.69
C HIS A 347 12.03 3.92 14.77
N THR A 348 10.93 3.51 15.40
CA THR A 348 10.64 2.09 15.62
C THR A 348 9.67 1.61 14.56
N ALA A 349 10.13 0.68 13.71
CA ALA A 349 9.28 -0.08 12.81
C ALA A 349 8.84 -1.38 13.49
N ALA A 350 7.58 -1.78 13.28
CA ALA A 350 7.05 -3.05 13.74
C ALA A 350 6.12 -3.65 12.69
N LEU A 351 6.02 -4.99 12.72
CA LEU A 351 5.18 -5.78 11.84
C LEU A 351 4.17 -6.56 12.67
N TRP A 352 2.94 -6.58 12.22
CA TRP A 352 1.81 -7.19 12.92
C TRP A 352 0.96 -8.00 11.96
N ALA A 353 0.32 -9.04 12.49
CA ALA A 353 -0.80 -9.71 11.85
C ALA A 353 -2.05 -9.64 12.71
N TYR A 354 -3.21 -9.60 12.05
CA TYR A 354 -4.53 -9.60 12.68
C TYR A 354 -5.48 -10.47 11.86
N HIS A 355 -6.03 -11.52 12.45
CA HIS A 355 -7.03 -12.37 11.80
C HIS A 355 -8.43 -11.82 12.05
N ASP A 356 -9.02 -11.19 11.04
CA ASP A 356 -10.28 -10.49 11.19
C ASP A 356 -11.50 -11.39 11.07
N THR A 357 -11.94 -11.91 12.22
CA THR A 357 -13.13 -12.75 12.34
C THR A 357 -14.41 -11.97 12.62
N GLY A 358 -14.36 -10.63 12.66
CA GLY A 358 -15.52 -9.77 12.97
C GLY A 358 -15.67 -9.40 14.44
N GLY A 359 -14.91 -10.03 15.34
CA GLY A 359 -14.95 -9.82 16.78
C GLY A 359 -14.38 -8.48 17.25
N ALA A 360 -14.47 -8.23 18.55
CA ALA A 360 -13.88 -7.04 19.17
C ALA A 360 -12.34 -7.15 19.14
N PRO A 361 -11.61 -6.15 18.60
CA PRO A 361 -10.16 -6.22 18.50
C PRO A 361 -9.48 -6.39 19.87
N GLN A 362 -8.59 -7.37 19.95
CA GLN A 362 -7.76 -7.72 21.10
C GLN A 362 -6.27 -7.61 20.75
N GLY A 363 -5.40 -7.71 21.75
CA GLY A 363 -3.95 -7.72 21.56
C GLY A 363 -3.22 -6.81 22.54
N PRO A 364 -1.90 -6.63 22.40
CA PRO A 364 -1.15 -5.73 23.26
C PRO A 364 -1.79 -4.34 23.20
N ARG A 365 -2.15 -3.80 24.37
CA ARG A 365 -2.89 -2.52 24.48
C ARG A 365 -2.18 -1.45 23.67
N GLY A 366 -2.78 -1.03 22.56
CA GLY A 366 -2.34 0.15 21.82
C GLY A 366 -2.45 1.39 22.70
N THR A 367 -1.59 2.38 22.47
CA THR A 367 -1.84 3.74 22.94
C THR A 367 -3.18 4.19 22.36
N ALA A 368 -4.07 4.73 23.20
CA ALA A 368 -5.46 5.04 22.86
C ALA A 368 -5.63 5.65 21.46
N SER A 369 -6.48 5.05 20.63
CA SER A 369 -6.91 5.67 19.37
C SER A 369 -7.66 6.97 19.68
N PRO A 370 -7.39 8.08 18.97
CA PRO A 370 -8.07 9.34 19.25
C PRO A 370 -9.56 9.23 18.93
N VAL A 371 -10.36 9.85 19.79
CA VAL A 371 -11.75 10.19 19.53
C VAL A 371 -11.76 11.23 18.42
N ALA A 372 -12.73 11.13 17.50
CA ALA A 372 -13.03 12.18 16.54
C ALA A 372 -12.98 13.56 17.22
N SER A 373 -12.08 14.44 16.77
CA SER A 373 -12.24 15.86 17.08
C SER A 373 -13.64 16.24 16.58
N GLY A 374 -14.52 16.59 17.53
CA GLY A 374 -15.95 16.72 17.28
C GLY A 374 -16.27 17.61 16.08
N ALA A 375 -17.48 17.43 15.55
CA ALA A 375 -18.01 18.28 14.49
C ALA A 375 -17.71 19.75 14.80
N ARG A 376 -17.14 20.47 13.84
CA ARG A 376 -17.04 21.92 13.89
C ARG A 376 -18.48 22.45 13.89
N ALA A 377 -19.06 22.62 15.07
CA ALA A 377 -20.25 23.43 15.24
C ALA A 377 -19.91 24.79 14.63
N THR A 378 -20.64 25.18 13.59
CA THR A 378 -20.60 26.53 13.04
C THR A 378 -21.01 27.51 14.14
N PRO A 379 -20.10 28.30 14.71
CA PRO A 379 -20.49 29.39 15.57
C PRO A 379 -20.68 30.58 14.63
N LEU A 380 -21.92 30.94 14.37
CA LEU A 380 -22.23 32.33 14.01
C LEU A 380 -21.77 33.19 15.20
N GLY A 381 -20.60 33.81 15.09
CA GLY A 381 -20.05 34.68 16.13
C GLY A 381 -18.56 34.95 15.95
N ASN A 382 -18.22 36.23 15.74
CA ASN A 382 -16.88 36.80 15.56
C ASN A 382 -15.76 36.04 16.30
N ARG A 383 -14.89 35.33 15.56
CA ARG A 383 -13.58 34.89 16.06
C ARG A 383 -12.50 35.86 15.61
N SER A 384 -11.54 36.13 16.49
CA SER A 384 -10.39 36.97 16.18
C SER A 384 -9.50 36.31 15.11
N LEU A 385 -8.81 37.13 14.32
CA LEU A 385 -7.88 36.68 13.27
C LEU A 385 -6.78 35.75 13.82
N VAL A 386 -6.44 35.91 15.10
CA VAL A 386 -5.45 35.10 15.83
C VAL A 386 -5.98 33.69 16.10
N ASP A 387 -7.25 33.54 16.46
CA ASP A 387 -7.88 32.23 16.68
C ASP A 387 -8.08 31.45 15.37
N ALA A 388 -8.31 32.18 14.27
CA ALA A 388 -8.36 31.59 12.93
C ALA A 388 -6.98 31.12 12.45
N LEU A 389 -5.92 31.85 12.83
CA LEU A 389 -4.54 31.46 12.53
C LEU A 389 -4.15 30.22 13.35
N LEU A 390 -4.36 30.23 14.67
CA LEU A 390 -3.99 29.14 15.59
C LEU A 390 -4.72 27.82 15.31
N ALA A 391 -5.93 27.89 14.75
CA ALA A 391 -6.70 26.72 14.33
C ALA A 391 -6.41 26.27 12.88
N SER A 392 -5.49 26.92 12.17
CA SER A 392 -5.17 26.59 10.79
C SER A 392 -4.33 25.30 10.71
N PRO A 393 -4.70 24.32 9.86
CA PRO A 393 -3.87 23.14 9.60
C PRO A 393 -2.51 23.49 8.96
N GLN A 394 -2.30 24.74 8.55
CA GLN A 394 -1.03 25.25 8.05
C GLN A 394 -0.07 25.75 9.14
N LEU A 395 -0.46 25.77 10.42
CA LEU A 395 0.34 26.31 11.52
C LEU A 395 1.80 25.80 11.57
N PRO A 396 2.06 24.48 11.40
CA PRO A 396 3.44 23.98 11.40
C PRO A 396 4.28 24.58 10.27
N TYR A 397 3.65 24.84 9.12
CA TYR A 397 4.30 25.40 7.93
C TYR A 397 4.48 26.91 8.02
N ILE A 398 3.55 27.62 8.68
CA ILE A 398 3.70 29.06 8.99
C ILE A 398 4.85 29.26 9.99
N GLY A 399 4.97 28.40 11.01
CA GLY A 399 6.10 28.41 11.95
C GLY A 399 7.45 28.21 11.25
N LEU A 400 7.53 27.24 10.34
CA LEU A 400 8.73 27.00 9.52
C LEU A 400 9.03 28.18 8.57
N GLY A 401 8.02 28.78 7.96
CA GLY A 401 8.16 29.95 7.08
C GLY A 401 8.67 31.19 7.82
N LEU A 402 8.14 31.47 9.02
CA LEU A 402 8.59 32.57 9.87
C LEU A 402 10.02 32.34 10.39
N GLY A 403 10.38 31.09 10.73
CA GLY A 403 11.74 30.71 11.09
C GLY A 403 12.73 30.93 9.94
N ALA A 404 12.38 30.54 8.72
CA ALA A 404 13.20 30.78 7.53
C ALA A 404 13.38 32.28 7.23
N LEU A 405 12.31 33.08 7.37
CA LEU A 405 12.37 34.53 7.22
C LEU A 405 13.27 35.20 8.27
N ALA A 406 13.21 34.75 9.53
CA ALA A 406 14.09 35.25 10.59
C ALA A 406 15.58 34.94 10.32
N VAL A 407 15.88 33.76 9.78
CA VAL A 407 17.24 33.38 9.36
C VAL A 407 17.71 34.24 8.18
N ILE A 408 16.85 34.52 7.21
CA ILE A 408 17.17 35.40 6.07
C ILE A 408 17.43 36.83 6.56
N PHE A 409 16.58 37.37 7.44
CA PHE A 409 16.76 38.72 7.98
C PHE A 409 18.04 38.86 8.82
N THR A 410 18.37 37.85 9.61
CA THR A 410 19.64 37.83 10.38
C THR A 410 20.86 37.71 9.46
N ALA A 411 20.78 36.92 8.39
CA ALA A 411 21.82 36.85 7.37
C ALA A 411 22.01 38.18 6.62
N ILE A 412 20.93 38.87 6.26
CA ILE A 412 20.97 40.20 5.62
C ILE A 412 21.59 41.23 6.57
N ALA A 413 21.17 41.24 7.85
CA ALA A 413 21.71 42.16 8.85
C ALA A 413 23.22 41.91 9.10
N ALA A 414 23.65 40.65 9.11
CA ALA A 414 25.06 40.29 9.22
C ALA A 414 25.87 40.71 7.98
N HIS A 415 25.32 40.52 6.77
CA HIS A 415 25.95 40.93 5.51
C HIS A 415 26.09 42.46 5.42
N LEU A 416 25.07 43.21 5.85
CA LEU A 416 25.12 44.67 5.88
C LEU A 416 26.13 45.19 6.92
N ARG A 417 26.22 44.58 8.12
CA ARG A 417 27.25 44.94 9.10
C ARG A 417 28.67 44.62 8.65
N GLY A 418 28.86 43.58 7.83
CA GLY A 418 30.15 43.23 7.24
C GLY A 418 30.66 44.21 6.18
N ARG A 419 29.78 45.05 5.60
CA ARG A 419 30.16 46.07 4.60
C ARG A 419 30.53 47.43 5.21
N TYR A 420 30.31 47.62 6.51
CA TYR A 420 30.64 48.86 7.24
C TYR A 420 31.81 48.67 8.22
N ARG A 421 32.69 47.70 7.96
CA ARG A 421 33.98 47.54 8.64
C ARG A 421 35.11 47.57 7.63
#